data_AF-A0A959X3A2-F1
#
_entry.id   AF-A0A959X3A2-F1
#
_cell.length_a   1.000
_cell.length_b   1.000
_cell.length_c   1.000
_cell.angle_alpha   90.00
_cell.angle_beta   90.00
_cell.angle_gamma   90.00
#
_symmetry.space_group_name_H-M   'P 1'
#
loop_
_entity.id
_entity.type
_entity.pdbx_description
1 polymer ?
#
loop_
_entity_poly.entity_id
_entity_poly.type
_entity_poly.pdbx_seq_one_letter_code
_entity_poly.pdbx_strand_id
1 'polypeptide(L)' 'MYDEVTPHLSIGHELSATELDEIRGLLPIRATASEITLTWWDEGAAENLETFPLPD' A
#
# COMPACT_ATOMS: atom_id res chain seq x y z
N MET A 1 -14.08 -12.13 18.45
CA MET A 1 -12.62 -11.89 18.41
C MET A 1 -12.38 -11.24 17.06
N TYR A 2 -11.84 -10.03 17.02
CA TYR A 2 -11.51 -9.36 15.76
C TYR A 2 -10.11 -9.78 15.35
N ASP A 3 -9.89 -9.93 14.05
CA ASP A 3 -8.55 -10.12 13.52
C ASP A 3 -7.73 -8.85 13.72
N GLU A 4 -6.47 -9.00 14.11
CA GLU A 4 -5.54 -7.89 14.25
C GLU A 4 -5.22 -7.33 12.85
N VAL A 5 -5.50 -6.05 12.64
CA VAL A 5 -5.15 -5.37 11.39
C VAL A 5 -3.76 -4.77 11.53
N THR A 6 -2.79 -5.34 10.82
CA THR A 6 -1.44 -4.77 10.72
C THR A 6 -1.33 -3.91 9.45
N PRO A 7 -1.28 -2.57 9.56
CA PRO A 7 -1.09 -1.71 8.40
C PRO A 7 0.29 -1.95 7.79
N HIS A 8 0.32 -2.27 6.50
CA HIS A 8 1.54 -2.53 5.74
C HIS A 8 1.36 -2.13 4.28
N LEU A 9 2.48 -1.95 3.58
CA LEU A 9 2.53 -1.79 2.14
C LEU A 9 3.32 -2.97 1.57
N SER A 10 2.68 -3.77 0.73
CA SER A 10 3.37 -4.82 -0.04
C SER A 10 4.21 -4.16 -1.12
N ILE A 11 5.53 -4.40 -1.10
CA ILE A 11 6.49 -3.76 -2.02
C ILE A 11 6.82 -4.70 -3.20
N GLY A 12 6.63 -6.01 -3.03
CA GLY A 12 6.81 -7.01 -4.09
C GLY A 12 6.76 -8.44 -3.54
N HIS A 13 6.88 -9.41 -4.44
CA HIS A 13 7.03 -10.83 -4.13
C HIS A 13 8.39 -11.32 -4.63
N GLU A 14 9.05 -12.19 -3.86
CA GLU A 14 10.32 -12.84 -4.25
C GLU A 14 11.47 -11.87 -4.61
N LEU A 15 11.53 -10.72 -3.94
CA LEU A 15 12.55 -9.70 -4.17
C LEU A 15 13.97 -10.26 -3.95
N SER A 16 14.87 -9.94 -4.86
CA SER A 16 16.30 -10.19 -4.73
C SER A 16 16.94 -9.35 -3.62
N ALA A 17 18.14 -9.75 -3.18
CA ALA A 17 18.88 -9.00 -2.16
C ALA A 17 19.18 -7.56 -2.59
N THR A 18 19.47 -7.33 -3.87
CA THR A 18 19.73 -5.98 -4.41
C THR A 18 18.50 -5.10 -4.34
N GLU A 19 17.34 -5.60 -4.78
CA GLU A 19 16.06 -4.86 -4.72
C GLU A 19 15.70 -4.50 -3.27
N LEU A 20 15.92 -5.44 -2.33
CA LEU A 20 15.69 -5.17 -0.91
C LEU A 20 16.60 -4.07 -0.36
N ASP A 21 17.88 -4.05 -0.75
CA ASP A 21 18.82 -3.00 -0.32
C ASP A 21 18.48 -1.64 -0.90
N GLU A 22 18.02 -1.58 -2.15
CA GLU A 22 17.49 -0.35 -2.76
C GLU A 22 16.28 0.18 -1.99
N ILE A 23 15.30 -0.68 -1.69
CA ILE A 23 14.10 -0.30 -0.91
C ILE A 23 14.48 0.20 0.47
N ARG A 24 15.43 -0.46 1.16
CA ARG A 24 15.91 -0.02 2.48
C ARG A 24 16.53 1.37 2.43
N GLY A 25 17.23 1.71 1.35
CA GLY A 25 17.78 3.05 1.13
C GLY A 25 16.73 4.16 1.03
N LEU A 26 15.47 3.82 0.72
CA LEU A 26 14.35 4.76 0.63
C LEU A 26 13.64 4.98 1.98
N LEU A 27 13.98 4.20 3.02
CA LEU A 27 13.35 4.29 4.33
C LEU A 27 14.08 5.30 5.25
N PRO A 28 13.36 5.99 6.14
CA PRO A 28 11.91 5.93 6.36
C PRO A 28 11.12 6.79 5.37
N ILE A 29 10.02 6.23 4.84
CA ILE A 29 9.05 6.99 4.05
C ILE A 29 8.07 7.65 5.03
N ARG A 30 7.93 8.98 4.95
CA ARG A 30 6.92 9.75 5.70
C ARG A 30 5.93 10.34 4.70
N ALA A 31 4.70 9.84 4.74
CA ALA A 31 3.60 10.33 3.92
C ALA A 31 2.33 10.38 4.76
N THR A 32 1.48 11.37 4.48
CA THR A 32 0.14 11.49 5.04
C THR A 32 -0.85 11.31 3.90
N ALA A 33 -1.78 10.37 4.05
CA ALA A 33 -2.87 10.20 3.09
C ALA A 33 -3.92 11.30 3.30
N SER A 34 -4.43 11.88 2.22
CA SER A 34 -5.51 12.89 2.22
C SER A 34 -6.85 12.31 1.77
N GLU A 35 -6.87 11.08 1.26
CA GLU A 35 -8.06 10.42 0.71
C GLU A 35 -7.97 8.90 0.85
N ILE A 36 -9.14 8.24 0.78
CA ILE A 36 -9.30 6.79 0.67
C ILE A 36 -9.96 6.49 -0.68
N THR A 37 -9.44 5.49 -1.39
CA THR A 37 -10.02 5.03 -2.66
C THR A 37 -10.73 3.70 -2.46
N LEU A 38 -11.97 3.59 -2.94
CA LEU A 38 -12.65 2.31 -3.10
C LEU A 38 -12.22 1.72 -4.45
N THR A 39 -11.57 0.56 -4.39
CA THR A 39 -11.04 -0.13 -5.57
C THR A 39 -11.71 -1.49 -5.71
N TRP A 40 -12.22 -1.77 -6.91
CA TRP A 40 -12.55 -3.13 -7.34
C TRP A 40 -11.29 -3.79 -7.87
N TRP A 41 -11.04 -5.04 -7.50
CA TRP A 41 -9.85 -5.76 -7.96
C TRP A 41 -10.16 -7.24 -8.23
N ASP A 42 -9.51 -7.78 -9.25
CA ASP A 42 -9.48 -9.20 -9.59
C ASP A 42 -8.05 -9.64 -9.97
N GLU A 43 -7.89 -10.87 -10.47
CA GLU A 43 -6.57 -11.43 -10.82
C GLU A 43 -5.88 -10.71 -12.00
N GLY A 44 -6.64 -9.97 -12.83
CA GLY A 44 -6.13 -9.33 -14.04
C GLY A 44 -6.11 -7.80 -14.00
N ALA A 45 -6.88 -7.18 -13.09
CA ALA A 45 -7.04 -5.74 -13.06
C ALA A 45 -7.43 -5.19 -11.68
N ALA A 46 -7.14 -3.90 -11.50
CA ALA A 46 -7.68 -3.08 -10.43
C ALA A 46 -8.31 -1.82 -11.04
N GLU A 47 -9.52 -1.49 -10.62
CA GLU A 47 -10.28 -0.32 -11.06
C GLU A 47 -10.69 0.51 -9.85
N ASN A 48 -10.34 1.80 -9.88
CA ASN A 48 -10.80 2.74 -8.87
C ASN A 48 -12.25 3.13 -9.15
N LEU A 49 -13.14 2.82 -8.21
CA LEU A 49 -14.57 3.10 -8.33
C LEU A 49 -14.91 4.51 -7.81
N GLU A 50 -14.33 4.90 -6.68
CA GLU A 50 -14.64 6.17 -6.01
C GLU A 50 -13.52 6.61 -5.05
N THR A 51 -13.40 7.92 -4.80
CA THR A 51 -12.46 8.49 -3.82
C THR A 51 -13.20 9.30 -2.76
N PHE A 52 -12.74 9.19 -1.51
CA PHE A 52 -13.32 9.84 -0.35
C PHE A 52 -12.25 10.68 0.35
N PRO A 53 -12.47 11.99 0.56
CA PRO A 53 -11.50 12.80 1.30
C PRO A 53 -11.42 12.34 2.76
N LEU A 54 -10.21 12.33 3.31
CA LEU A 54 -10.00 12.16 4.74
C LEU A 54 -10.11 13.53 5.43
N PRO A 55 -10.75 13.61 6.60
CA PRO A 55 -10.75 14.83 7.39
C PRO A 55 -9.34 15.16 7.88
N ASP A 56 -9.04 16.46 7.97
CA ASP A 56 -7.78 17.00 8.52
C ASP A 56 -7.57 16.63 10.01
#